data_AF-A0A6L7WCH3-F1
#
_entry.id   AF-A0A6L7WCH3-F1
#
_cell.length_a   1.000
_cell.length_b   1.000
_cell.length_c   1.000
_cell.angle_alpha   90.00
_cell.angle_beta   90.00
_cell.angle_gamma   90.00
#
_symmetry.space_group_name_H-M   'P 1'
#
loop_
_entity.id
_entity.type
_entity.pdbx_description
1 polymer ?
#
loop_
_entity_poly.entity_id
_entity_poly.type
_entity_poly.pdbx_seq_one_letter_code
_entity_poly.pdbx_strand_id
1 'polypeptide(L)'
;MRKVKMKYFEPEDILYLVISDDSENSSIELSPNITAEYNAKGEIIGIEILNASGFIRDSIADLETFCRERGIAEWYSKIPGLLESHFPNLEGIEFSLQEDDESEDVFVEVLFSVSGELEEINDSYDIFLDTWVEEVPAEARAYFQLLLDIVE
;
A
#
# COMPACT_ATOMS: atom_id res chain seq x y z
N MET A 1 -16.89 9.06 -5.14
CA MET A 1 -15.51 8.69 -5.49
C MET A 1 -15.25 9.03 -6.94
N ARG A 2 -14.23 9.84 -7.24
CA ARG A 2 -13.71 9.94 -8.61
C ARG A 2 -13.04 8.60 -8.92
N LYS A 3 -13.41 7.95 -10.03
CA LYS A 3 -12.73 6.71 -10.44
C LYS A 3 -11.39 7.10 -11.04
N VAL A 4 -10.32 6.89 -10.28
CA VAL A 4 -8.97 6.91 -10.85
C VAL A 4 -8.91 5.85 -11.94
N LYS A 5 -8.45 6.22 -13.14
CA LYS A 5 -8.30 5.29 -14.27
C LYS A 5 -6.82 5.07 -14.47
N MET A 6 -6.40 3.83 -14.61
CA MET A 6 -5.01 3.47 -14.88
C MET A 6 -4.91 2.87 -16.29
N LYS A 7 -3.90 3.29 -17.05
CA LYS A 7 -3.61 2.74 -18.37
C LYS A 7 -2.11 2.48 -18.49
N TYR A 8 -1.76 1.24 -18.82
CA TYR A 8 -0.39 0.86 -19.16
C TYR A 8 -0.23 0.80 -20.68
N PHE A 9 0.80 1.47 -21.19
CA PHE A 9 1.20 1.49 -22.59
C PHE A 9 2.45 0.61 -22.74
N GLU A 10 2.24 -0.67 -23.01
CA GLU A 10 3.29 -1.70 -23.02
C GLU A 10 4.45 -1.40 -23.99
N PRO A 11 4.24 -0.97 -25.25
CA PRO A 11 5.36 -0.70 -26.16
C PRO A 11 6.29 0.43 -25.69
N GLU A 12 5.73 1.41 -24.98
CA GLU A 12 6.43 2.58 -24.47
C GLU A 12 6.94 2.40 -23.02
N ASP A 13 6.49 1.34 -22.33
CA ASP A 13 6.67 1.10 -20.90
C ASP A 13 6.27 2.29 -20.02
N ILE A 14 5.06 2.80 -20.26
CA ILE A 14 4.50 3.97 -19.55
C ILE A 14 3.23 3.57 -18.80
N LEU A 15 3.17 3.92 -17.52
CA LEU A 15 1.95 3.86 -16.72
C LEU A 15 1.36 5.25 -16.57
N TYR A 16 0.10 5.40 -16.91
CA TYR A 16 -0.64 6.65 -16.80
C TYR A 16 -1.81 6.50 -15.82
N LEU A 17 -1.81 7.34 -14.79
CA LEU A 17 -2.85 7.41 -13.78
C LEU A 17 -3.67 8.68 -14.01
N VAL A 18 -4.93 8.53 -14.37
CA VAL A 18 -5.88 9.64 -14.56
C VAL A 18 -6.65 9.84 -13.26
N ILE A 19 -6.44 10.98 -12.61
CA ILE A 19 -7.07 11.36 -11.34
C ILE A 19 -8.32 12.23 -11.58
N SER A 20 -8.30 13.07 -12.62
CA SER A 20 -9.41 13.93 -13.03
C SER A 20 -9.55 13.94 -14.55
N ASP A 21 -10.78 14.16 -15.05
CA ASP A 21 -11.06 14.35 -16.48
C ASP A 21 -10.92 15.85 -16.90
N ASP A 22 -10.42 16.71 -16.00
CA ASP A 22 -10.12 18.11 -16.28
C ASP A 22 -9.01 18.26 -17.34
N SER A 23 -8.95 19.43 -18.00
CA SER A 23 -7.92 19.69 -19.01
C SER A 23 -6.55 19.98 -18.38
N GLU A 24 -5.51 19.35 -18.94
CA GLU A 24 -4.12 19.65 -18.63
C GLU A 24 -3.81 21.11 -18.97
N ASN A 25 -3.12 21.77 -18.03
CA ASN A 25 -2.59 23.11 -18.21
C ASN A 25 -1.05 23.12 -18.17
N SER A 26 -0.46 22.26 -17.34
CA SER A 26 0.99 22.16 -17.17
C SER A 26 1.37 20.80 -16.57
N SER A 27 2.65 20.45 -16.67
CA SER A 27 3.23 19.26 -16.04
C SER A 27 4.55 19.58 -15.35
N ILE A 28 4.87 18.82 -14.30
CA ILE A 28 6.09 18.95 -13.49
C ILE A 28 6.66 17.56 -13.27
N GLU A 29 7.94 17.37 -13.58
CA GLU A 29 8.68 16.17 -13.18
C GLU A 29 8.91 16.20 -11.66
N LEU A 30 8.30 15.27 -10.93
CA LEU A 30 8.42 15.15 -9.47
C LEU A 30 9.73 14.49 -9.07
N SER A 31 10.11 13.47 -9.83
CA SER A 31 11.36 12.72 -9.70
C SER A 31 11.70 12.10 -11.06
N PRO A 32 12.93 11.58 -11.27
CA PRO A 32 13.29 10.99 -12.56
C PRO A 32 12.26 9.95 -12.99
N ASN A 33 11.70 10.13 -14.20
CA ASN A 33 10.69 9.27 -14.81
C ASN A 33 9.27 9.36 -14.21
N ILE A 34 8.99 10.28 -13.27
CA ILE A 34 7.65 10.50 -12.72
C ILE A 34 7.23 11.96 -12.93
N THR A 35 6.17 12.15 -13.70
CA THR A 35 5.62 13.47 -14.02
C THR A 35 4.21 13.60 -13.47
N ALA A 36 3.92 14.69 -12.75
CA ALA A 36 2.57 15.06 -12.37
C ALA A 36 2.01 16.11 -13.34
N GLU A 37 0.76 15.93 -13.72
CA GLU A 37 0.02 16.85 -14.56
C GLU A 37 -0.99 17.64 -13.74
N TYR A 38 -1.12 18.93 -14.06
CA TYR A 38 -1.92 19.88 -13.32
C TYR A 38 -2.93 20.59 -14.23
N ASN A 39 -4.13 20.83 -13.70
CA ASN A 39 -5.08 21.73 -14.33
C ASN A 39 -4.72 23.21 -14.06
N ALA A 40 -5.49 24.14 -14.66
CA ALA A 40 -5.27 25.58 -14.51
C ALA A 40 -5.45 26.13 -13.08
N LYS A 41 -5.96 25.32 -12.14
CA LYS A 41 -6.09 25.67 -10.72
C LYS A 41 -4.89 25.18 -9.90
N GLY A 42 -3.96 24.44 -10.50
CA GLY A 42 -2.86 23.80 -9.81
C GLY A 42 -3.25 22.49 -9.09
N GLU A 43 -4.38 21.89 -9.44
CA GLU A 43 -4.78 20.58 -8.91
C GLU A 43 -4.19 19.48 -9.79
N ILE A 44 -3.70 18.38 -9.18
CA ILE A 44 -3.19 17.22 -9.92
C ILE A 44 -4.36 16.53 -10.62
N ILE A 45 -4.20 16.26 -11.91
CA ILE A 45 -5.17 15.57 -12.75
C ILE A 45 -4.65 14.25 -13.32
N GLY A 46 -3.33 14.07 -13.36
CA GLY A 46 -2.69 12.89 -13.90
C GLY A 46 -1.29 12.67 -13.34
N ILE A 47 -0.83 11.42 -13.39
CA ILE A 47 0.56 11.03 -13.13
C ILE A 47 1.01 10.12 -14.28
N GLU A 48 2.17 10.43 -14.85
CA GLU A 48 2.87 9.61 -15.83
C GLU A 48 4.13 9.01 -15.19
N ILE A 49 4.31 7.70 -15.34
CA ILE A 49 5.49 6.97 -14.89
C ILE A 49 6.12 6.31 -16.12
N LEU A 50 7.34 6.72 -16.48
CA LEU A 50 8.15 6.10 -17.53
C LEU A 50 8.98 4.94 -16.94
N ASN A 51 9.39 4.00 -17.79
CA ASN A 51 10.05 2.75 -17.36
C ASN A 51 9.24 2.05 -16.25
N ALA A 52 7.91 2.07 -16.40
CA ALA A 52 7.00 1.70 -15.33
C ALA A 52 7.19 0.24 -14.88
N SER A 53 7.54 -0.67 -15.79
CA SER A 53 7.85 -2.05 -15.45
C SER A 53 9.02 -2.16 -14.46
N GLY A 54 10.07 -1.36 -14.66
CA GLY A 54 11.21 -1.28 -13.76
C GLY A 54 10.83 -0.67 -12.42
N PHE A 55 10.14 0.47 -12.45
CA PHE A 55 9.68 1.15 -11.24
C PHE A 55 8.82 0.23 -10.36
N ILE A 56 7.81 -0.44 -10.95
CA ILE A 56 6.92 -1.33 -10.20
C ILE A 56 7.69 -2.54 -9.66
N ARG A 57 8.52 -3.18 -10.50
CA ARG A 57 9.35 -4.31 -10.07
C ARG A 57 10.20 -3.93 -8.87
N ASP A 58 10.92 -2.82 -8.96
CA ASP A 58 11.86 -2.40 -7.92
C ASP A 58 11.11 -1.97 -6.65
N SER A 59 9.91 -1.38 -6.79
CA SER A 59 9.05 -1.00 -5.65
C SER A 59 8.53 -2.20 -4.85
N ILE A 60 8.42 -3.39 -5.46
CA ILE A 60 7.91 -4.59 -4.77
C ILE A 60 8.99 -5.63 -4.48
N ALA A 61 10.15 -5.55 -5.14
CA ALA A 61 11.17 -6.60 -5.12
C ALA A 61 11.77 -6.83 -3.73
N ASP A 62 12.08 -5.75 -3.00
CA ASP A 62 12.76 -5.86 -1.70
C ASP A 62 11.86 -6.54 -0.67
N LEU A 63 10.60 -6.11 -0.58
CA LEU A 63 9.60 -6.71 0.29
C LEU A 63 9.32 -8.17 -0.08
N GLU A 64 9.18 -8.48 -1.37
CA GLU A 64 8.94 -9.85 -1.83
C GLU A 64 10.11 -10.78 -1.50
N THR A 65 11.34 -10.31 -1.73
CA THR A 65 12.57 -11.04 -1.43
C THR A 65 12.68 -11.28 0.07
N PHE A 66 12.52 -10.24 0.89
CA PHE A 66 12.54 -10.34 2.34
C PHE A 66 11.54 -11.38 2.84
N CYS A 67 10.30 -11.30 2.38
CA CYS A 67 9.24 -12.21 2.78
C CYS A 67 9.54 -13.67 2.39
N ARG A 68 10.12 -13.91 1.22
CA ARG A 68 10.51 -15.26 0.78
C ARG A 68 11.66 -15.82 1.59
N GLU A 69 12.71 -15.04 1.80
CA GLU A 69 13.91 -15.48 2.52
C GLU A 69 13.63 -15.82 3.98
N ARG A 70 12.69 -15.11 4.60
CA ARG A 70 12.22 -15.38 5.97
C ARG A 70 11.12 -16.44 6.06
N GLY A 71 10.65 -16.97 4.92
CA GLY A 71 9.59 -17.98 4.88
C GLY A 71 8.21 -17.45 5.26
N ILE A 72 7.97 -16.14 5.15
CA ILE A 72 6.73 -15.47 5.53
C ILE A 72 5.87 -15.00 4.35
N ALA A 73 6.31 -15.26 3.11
CA ALA A 73 5.60 -14.83 1.90
C ALA A 73 4.13 -15.29 1.82
N GLU A 74 3.82 -16.50 2.30
CA GLU A 74 2.45 -16.98 2.39
C GLU A 74 1.60 -16.08 3.31
N TRP A 75 2.14 -15.72 4.47
CA TRP A 75 1.45 -14.92 5.47
C TRP A 75 1.29 -13.48 5.02
N TYR A 76 2.34 -12.89 4.44
CA TYR A 76 2.27 -11.58 3.77
C TYR A 76 1.11 -11.52 2.77
N SER A 77 0.95 -12.55 1.92
CA SER A 77 -0.11 -12.58 0.91
C SER A 77 -1.54 -12.74 1.47
N LYS A 78 -1.68 -13.24 2.72
CA LYS A 78 -2.98 -13.44 3.37
C LYS A 78 -3.49 -12.21 4.12
N ILE A 79 -2.59 -11.33 4.56
CA ILE A 79 -2.94 -10.15 5.39
C ILE A 79 -4.07 -9.31 4.78
N PRO A 80 -4.07 -8.96 3.48
CA PRO A 80 -5.17 -8.18 2.91
C PRO A 80 -6.53 -8.85 3.07
N GLY A 81 -6.63 -10.15 2.78
CA GLY A 81 -7.88 -10.89 2.91
C GLY A 81 -8.37 -11.00 4.36
N LEU A 82 -7.44 -11.12 5.32
CA LEU A 82 -7.76 -11.10 6.75
C LEU A 82 -8.28 -9.74 7.21
N LEU A 83 -7.64 -8.65 6.77
CA LEU A 83 -8.09 -7.30 7.11
C LEU A 83 -9.46 -7.02 6.48
N GLU A 84 -9.64 -7.33 5.20
CA GLU A 84 -10.92 -7.14 4.48
C GLU A 84 -12.09 -7.91 5.12
N SER A 85 -11.84 -9.09 5.72
CA SER A 85 -12.90 -9.88 6.34
C SER A 85 -13.34 -9.35 7.71
N HIS A 86 -12.53 -8.53 8.38
CA HIS A 86 -12.80 -8.01 9.74
C HIS A 86 -13.13 -6.50 9.75
N PHE A 87 -12.63 -5.74 8.78
CA PHE A 87 -12.83 -4.30 8.66
C PHE A 87 -13.62 -3.98 7.40
N PRO A 88 -14.97 -3.90 7.47
CA PRO A 88 -15.80 -3.59 6.30
C PRO A 88 -15.56 -2.17 5.75
N ASN A 89 -14.98 -1.27 6.56
CA ASN A 89 -14.64 0.10 6.22
C ASN A 89 -13.13 0.30 6.01
N LEU A 90 -12.43 -0.75 5.56
CA LEU A 90 -11.01 -0.68 5.22
C LEU A 90 -10.81 0.24 4.01
N GLU A 91 -10.05 1.32 4.20
CA GLU A 91 -9.77 2.33 3.16
C GLU A 91 -8.46 2.04 2.42
N GLY A 92 -7.50 1.41 3.09
CA GLY A 92 -6.18 1.14 2.51
C GLY A 92 -5.31 0.24 3.36
N ILE A 93 -4.33 -0.37 2.70
CA ILE A 93 -3.27 -1.16 3.33
C ILE A 93 -1.96 -0.76 2.65
N GLU A 94 -0.96 -0.44 3.46
CA GLU A 94 0.40 -0.15 3.04
C GLU A 94 1.36 -1.13 3.73
N PHE A 95 2.32 -1.62 2.95
CA PHE A 95 3.37 -2.50 3.43
C PHE A 95 4.70 -1.80 3.22
N SER A 96 5.51 -1.75 4.28
CA SER A 96 6.86 -1.19 4.20
C SER A 96 7.84 -2.08 4.97
N LEU A 97 9.09 -2.10 4.53
CA LEU A 97 10.17 -2.69 5.31
C LEU A 97 10.72 -1.60 6.24
N GLN A 98 10.77 -1.92 7.53
CA GLN A 98 11.32 -1.06 8.57
C GLN A 98 12.46 -1.78 9.27
N GLU A 99 13.43 -1.02 9.75
CA GLU A 99 14.56 -1.51 10.55
C GLU A 99 14.39 -0.98 11.98
N ASP A 100 14.53 -1.87 12.96
CA ASP A 100 14.52 -1.48 14.37
C ASP A 100 15.80 -0.71 14.70
N ASP A 101 15.65 0.55 15.13
CA ASP A 101 16.76 1.45 15.48
C ASP A 101 17.66 0.91 16.60
N GLU A 102 17.17 -0.02 17.44
CA GLU A 102 17.90 -0.59 18.57
C GLU A 102 18.54 -1.95 18.25
N SER A 103 17.87 -2.81 17.49
CA SER A 103 18.29 -4.19 17.24
C SER A 103 18.81 -4.48 15.83
N GLU A 104 18.71 -3.54 14.88
CA GLU A 104 18.97 -3.75 13.44
C GLU A 104 18.07 -4.84 12.82
N ASP A 105 17.01 -5.27 13.52
CA ASP A 105 16.08 -6.26 12.99
C ASP A 105 15.15 -5.61 11.97
N VAL A 106 15.10 -6.20 10.78
CA VAL A 106 14.17 -5.79 9.72
C VAL A 106 12.85 -6.55 9.86
N PHE A 107 11.75 -5.82 9.79
CA PHE A 107 10.38 -6.33 9.82
C PHE A 107 9.50 -5.66 8.77
N VAL A 108 8.34 -6.26 8.50
CA VAL A 108 7.29 -5.71 7.64
C VAL A 108 6.33 -4.91 8.51
N GLU A 109 6.29 -3.61 8.33
CA GLU A 109 5.21 -2.78 8.84
C GLU A 109 3.99 -2.93 7.93
N VAL A 110 2.84 -3.15 8.55
CA VAL A 110 1.53 -3.24 7.90
C VAL A 110 0.69 -2.11 8.47
N LEU A 111 0.66 -1.00 7.76
CA LEU A 111 -0.23 0.11 8.06
C LEU A 111 -1.55 -0.13 7.37
N PHE A 112 -2.66 -0.11 8.11
CA PHE A 112 -3.97 -0.22 7.52
C PHE A 112 -4.91 0.85 8.08
N SER A 113 -5.64 1.47 7.17
CA SER A 113 -6.49 2.64 7.47
C SER A 113 -7.95 2.23 7.43
N VAL A 114 -8.69 2.53 8.49
CA VAL A 114 -10.12 2.17 8.63
C VAL A 114 -10.92 3.42 8.97
N SER A 115 -12.06 3.60 8.31
CA SER A 115 -12.99 4.69 8.61
C SER A 115 -14.15 4.21 9.51
N GLY A 116 -14.66 5.08 10.39
CA GLY A 116 -15.84 4.79 11.21
C GLY A 116 -15.69 5.13 12.70
N GLU A 117 -16.61 4.59 13.50
CA GLU A 117 -16.67 4.87 14.93
C GLU A 117 -15.62 4.06 15.71
N LEU A 118 -14.88 4.74 16.59
CA LEU A 118 -13.75 4.15 17.31
C LEU A 118 -14.12 2.92 18.15
N GLU A 119 -15.33 2.87 18.72
CA GLU A 119 -15.80 1.71 19.49
C GLU A 119 -15.97 0.47 18.61
N GLU A 120 -16.62 0.63 17.44
CA GLU A 120 -16.81 -0.47 16.49
C GLU A 120 -15.47 -0.96 15.91
N ILE A 121 -14.55 -0.03 15.63
CA ILE A 121 -13.22 -0.36 15.12
C ILE A 121 -12.41 -1.15 16.16
N ASN A 122 -12.46 -0.76 17.44
CA ASN A 122 -11.77 -1.49 18.50
C ASN A 122 -12.32 -2.91 18.66
N ASP A 123 -13.65 -3.08 18.65
CA ASP A 123 -14.27 -4.41 18.72
C ASP A 123 -13.84 -5.29 17.54
N SER A 124 -13.80 -4.74 16.33
CA SER A 124 -13.26 -5.45 15.15
C SER A 124 -11.78 -5.77 15.27
N TYR A 125 -10.98 -4.87 15.86
CA TYR A 125 -9.54 -5.07 16.04
C TYR A 125 -9.23 -6.18 17.03
N ASP A 126 -9.97 -6.28 18.14
CA ASP A 126 -9.82 -7.37 19.10
C ASP A 126 -10.11 -8.73 18.43
N ILE A 127 -11.23 -8.84 17.69
CA ILE A 127 -11.57 -10.07 16.95
C ILE A 127 -10.51 -10.39 15.90
N PHE A 128 -10.02 -9.38 15.18
CA PHE A 128 -8.96 -9.56 14.19
C PHE A 128 -7.67 -10.08 14.83
N LEU A 129 -7.26 -9.56 15.99
CA LEU A 129 -6.07 -10.02 16.69
C LEU A 129 -6.18 -11.49 17.12
N ASP A 130 -7.35 -11.92 17.58
CA ASP A 130 -7.60 -13.33 17.90
C ASP A 130 -7.42 -14.20 16.65
N THR A 131 -8.08 -13.84 15.54
CA THR A 131 -7.92 -14.56 14.27
C THR A 131 -6.48 -14.56 13.77
N TRP A 132 -5.77 -13.42 13.88
CA TRP A 132 -4.36 -13.28 13.49
C TRP A 132 -3.46 -14.23 14.28
N VAL A 133 -3.66 -14.33 15.59
CA VAL A 133 -2.90 -15.23 16.47
C VAL A 133 -3.20 -16.69 16.17
N GLU A 134 -4.45 -17.02 15.83
CA GLU A 134 -4.88 -18.39 15.49
C GLU A 134 -4.39 -18.84 14.12
N GLU A 135 -4.48 -17.98 13.11
CA GLU A 135 -4.12 -18.34 11.74
C GLU A 135 -2.62 -18.23 11.44
N VAL A 136 -1.92 -17.27 12.06
CA VAL A 136 -0.53 -16.97 11.72
C VAL A 136 0.43 -17.47 12.80
N PRO A 137 1.37 -18.38 12.46
CA PRO A 137 2.35 -18.91 13.39
C PRO A 137 3.17 -17.82 14.07
N ALA A 138 3.54 -18.04 15.33
CA ALA A 138 4.28 -17.04 16.13
C ALA A 138 5.61 -16.64 15.48
N GLU A 139 6.30 -17.59 14.86
CA GLU A 139 7.54 -17.36 14.12
C GLU A 139 7.37 -16.44 12.90
N ALA A 140 6.20 -16.46 12.26
CA ALA A 140 5.89 -15.55 11.15
C ALA A 140 5.46 -14.19 11.68
N ARG A 141 4.60 -14.16 12.72
CA ARG A 141 4.13 -12.92 13.35
C ARG A 141 5.27 -12.04 13.86
N ALA A 142 6.39 -12.64 14.28
CA ALA A 142 7.58 -11.91 14.72
C ALA A 142 8.18 -10.97 13.67
N TYR A 143 7.85 -11.16 12.38
CA TYR A 143 8.30 -10.29 11.29
C TYR A 143 7.27 -9.25 10.85
N PHE A 144 6.09 -9.19 11.48
CA PHE A 144 5.04 -8.25 11.11
C PHE A 144 4.71 -7.32 12.27
N GLN A 145 4.64 -6.02 11.98
CA GLN A 145 4.11 -5.03 12.90
C GLN A 145 2.82 -4.44 12.32
N LEU A 146 1.71 -4.59 13.06
CA LEU A 146 0.39 -4.14 12.63
C LEU A 146 0.14 -2.73 13.19
N LEU A 147 -0.10 -1.75 12.33
CA LEU A 147 -0.43 -0.38 12.69
C LEU A 147 -1.82 -0.04 12.15
N LEU A 148 -2.74 0.31 13.06
CA LEU A 148 -4.06 0.80 12.72
C LEU A 148 -4.04 2.33 12.65
N ASP A 149 -4.51 2.87 11.54
CA ASP A 149 -4.81 4.28 11.36
C ASP A 149 -6.34 4.47 11.25
N ILE A 150 -6.90 5.37 12.07
CA ILE A 150 -8.35 5.64 12.07
C ILE A 150 -8.57 6.95 11.32
N VAL A 151 -9.29 6.86 10.20
CA VAL A 151 -9.53 7.99 9.29
C VAL A 151 -10.91 8.59 9.57
N GLU A 152 -10.98 9.92 9.70
CA GLU A 152 -12.24 10.68 9.85
C GLU A 152 -13.02 10.86 8.54
#